data_AF-A0A967T7N5-F1
#
_entry.id   AF-A0A967T7N5-F1
#
_cell.length_a   1.000
_cell.length_b   1.000
_cell.length_c   1.000
_cell.angle_alpha   90.00
_cell.angle_beta   90.00
_cell.angle_gamma   90.00
#
_symmetry.space_group_name_H-M   'P 1'
#
loop_
_entity.id
_entity.type
_entity.pdbx_description
1 polymer ?
#
loop_
_entity_poly.entity_id
_entity_poly.type
_entity_poly.pdbx_seq_one_letter_code
_entity_poly.pdbx_strand_id
1 'polypeptide(L)'
;MIKYLIALIVGMLAGVVLFATLLYFNPLTKQQSLSPLSVSQHEVAVLNYSAVAADSLIFTNDGESQVQPYPPKVLQLWEGPVRSTTTRVTVLSNAADEPVGIGVKFSSESETTDILNGQANVDSVWHIYVPQRGSFFVAQSENYWNYIRDVVLPAYWSSGDNWRGQWMGRVTSGPGALGTARVAGGSGDFEGLESEAVETMTARAYSVDKGPVALRGQLAVEIPGAEVAATPDP
;
A
#
# COMPACT_ATOMS: atom_id res chain seq x y z
N MET A 1 -42.49 11.31 -28.24
CA MET A 1 -41.61 11.85 -27.18
C MET A 1 -41.09 10.76 -26.25
N ILE A 2 -41.96 9.97 -25.58
CA ILE A 2 -41.55 8.92 -24.63
C ILE A 2 -40.60 7.84 -25.20
N LYS A 3 -40.77 7.42 -26.46
CA LYS A 3 -39.91 6.39 -27.09
C LYS A 3 -38.46 6.86 -27.29
N TYR A 4 -38.26 8.14 -27.58
CA TYR A 4 -36.92 8.72 -27.75
C TYR A 4 -36.21 8.93 -26.40
N LEU A 5 -36.98 9.27 -25.35
CA LEU A 5 -36.44 9.35 -23.99
C LEU A 5 -36.01 7.98 -23.46
N ILE A 6 -36.81 6.94 -23.69
CA ILE A 6 -36.45 5.56 -23.32
C ILE A 6 -35.20 5.11 -24.07
N ALA A 7 -35.11 5.38 -25.38
CA ALA A 7 -33.93 5.04 -26.17
C ALA A 7 -32.67 5.78 -25.69
N LEU A 8 -32.79 7.05 -25.28
CA LEU A 8 -31.69 7.82 -24.70
C LEU A 8 -31.21 7.22 -23.38
N ILE A 9 -32.14 6.88 -22.47
CA ILE A 9 -31.80 6.28 -21.17
C ILE A 9 -31.14 4.92 -21.36
N VAL A 10 -31.69 4.07 -22.23
CA VAL A 10 -31.10 2.76 -22.52
C VAL A 10 -29.73 2.90 -23.16
N GLY A 11 -29.56 3.82 -24.12
CA GLY A 11 -28.27 4.10 -24.75
C GLY A 11 -27.23 4.61 -23.74
N MET A 12 -27.62 5.50 -22.83
CA MET A 12 -26.75 5.99 -21.76
C MET A 12 -26.35 4.88 -20.79
N LEU A 13 -27.31 4.06 -20.34
CA LEU A 13 -27.04 2.93 -19.46
C LEU A 13 -26.12 1.90 -20.13
N ALA A 14 -26.36 1.56 -21.39
CA ALA A 14 -25.49 0.68 -22.15
C ALA A 14 -24.07 1.25 -22.30
N GLY A 15 -23.96 2.57 -22.55
CA GLY A 15 -22.67 3.27 -22.60
C GLY A 15 -21.92 3.21 -21.27
N VAL A 16 -22.61 3.46 -20.16
CA VAL A 16 -22.03 3.37 -18.80
C VAL A 16 -21.55 1.95 -18.49
N VAL A 17 -22.37 0.94 -18.78
CA VAL A 17 -22.00 -0.47 -18.57
C VAL A 17 -20.79 -0.85 -19.41
N LEU A 18 -20.77 -0.46 -20.69
CA LEU A 18 -19.66 -0.76 -21.60
C LEU A 18 -18.37 -0.04 -21.15
N PHE A 19 -18.45 1.22 -20.75
CA PHE A 19 -17.33 1.97 -20.21
C PHE A 19 -16.78 1.35 -18.92
N ALA A 20 -17.65 0.99 -17.96
CA ALA A 20 -17.24 0.32 -16.72
C ALA A 20 -16.59 -1.05 -17.00
N THR A 21 -17.11 -1.80 -17.97
CA THR A 21 -16.55 -3.09 -18.40
C THR A 21 -15.16 -2.92 -19.00
N LEU A 22 -14.96 -1.91 -19.85
CA LEU A 22 -13.66 -1.61 -20.45
C LEU A 22 -12.63 -1.18 -19.41
N LEU A 23 -13.03 -0.40 -18.40
CA LEU A 23 -12.15 -0.04 -17.29
C LEU A 23 -11.75 -1.25 -16.44
N TYR A 24 -12.72 -2.10 -16.10
CA TYR A 24 -12.48 -3.27 -15.25
C TYR A 24 -11.59 -4.32 -15.94
N PHE A 25 -11.84 -4.61 -17.21
CA PHE A 25 -11.09 -5.63 -17.97
C PHE A 25 -9.93 -5.06 -18.80
N ASN A 26 -9.50 -3.81 -18.57
CA ASN A 26 -8.47 -3.16 -19.36
C ASN A 26 -7.15 -3.99 -19.38
N PRO A 27 -6.78 -4.62 -20.51
CA PRO A 27 -5.61 -5.49 -20.57
C PRO A 27 -4.27 -4.71 -20.58
N LEU A 28 -4.32 -3.38 -20.69
CA LEU A 28 -3.14 -2.51 -20.67
C LEU A 28 -2.65 -2.25 -19.24
N THR A 29 -3.46 -2.52 -18.22
CA THR A 29 -3.07 -2.44 -16.81
C THR A 29 -2.31 -3.71 -16.42
N LYS A 30 -1.15 -3.96 -17.04
CA LYS A 30 -0.38 -5.19 -16.83
C LYS A 30 0.28 -5.22 -15.46
N GLN A 31 0.23 -6.40 -14.84
CA GLN A 31 0.89 -6.73 -13.59
C GLN A 31 2.41 -6.77 -13.77
N GLN A 32 3.15 -6.03 -12.94
CA GLN A 32 4.56 -6.34 -12.68
C GLN A 32 4.59 -7.41 -11.57
N SER A 33 4.73 -8.69 -11.96
CA SER A 33 4.67 -9.84 -11.04
C SER A 33 6.03 -10.23 -10.45
N LEU A 34 7.13 -9.69 -10.96
CA LEU A 34 8.48 -10.01 -10.46
C LEU A 34 8.91 -8.91 -9.49
N SER A 35 9.27 -9.31 -8.26
CA SER A 35 9.91 -8.39 -7.31
C SER A 35 11.30 -8.05 -7.84
N PRO A 36 11.60 -6.79 -8.19
CA PRO A 36 12.91 -6.41 -8.74
C PRO A 36 14.06 -6.69 -7.75
N LEU A 37 13.76 -6.75 -6.44
CA LEU A 37 14.73 -7.12 -5.40
C LEU A 37 15.20 -8.58 -5.47
N SER A 38 14.49 -9.49 -6.18
CA SER A 38 14.92 -10.88 -6.30
C SER A 38 16.17 -11.06 -7.16
N VAL A 39 16.65 -10.00 -7.82
CA VAL A 39 17.87 -9.99 -8.63
C VAL A 39 19.06 -9.41 -7.85
N SER A 40 18.83 -8.83 -6.67
CA SER A 40 19.90 -8.29 -5.83
C SER A 40 20.62 -9.40 -5.06
N GLN A 41 21.96 -9.26 -4.92
CA GLN A 41 22.80 -10.14 -4.09
C GLN A 41 22.88 -9.68 -2.62
N HIS A 42 22.17 -8.62 -2.25
CA HIS A 42 22.20 -8.05 -0.90
C HIS A 42 21.18 -8.74 0.04
N GLU A 43 21.39 -8.58 1.35
CA GLU A 43 20.48 -9.09 2.36
C GLU A 43 19.14 -8.34 2.28
N VAL A 44 18.03 -9.06 2.37
CA VAL A 44 16.70 -8.46 2.35
C VAL A 44 16.07 -8.60 3.73
N ALA A 45 15.92 -7.47 4.44
CA ALA A 45 15.13 -7.43 5.66
C ALA A 45 13.65 -7.40 5.33
N VAL A 46 12.88 -8.25 6.00
CA VAL A 46 11.43 -8.35 5.84
C VAL A 46 10.75 -7.81 7.08
N LEU A 47 9.93 -6.76 6.89
CA LEU A 47 9.13 -6.13 7.94
C LEU A 47 7.64 -6.30 7.63
N ASN A 48 6.99 -7.14 8.41
CA ASN A 48 5.57 -7.40 8.31
C ASN A 48 4.78 -6.49 9.24
N TYR A 49 3.56 -6.10 8.84
CA TYR A 49 2.68 -5.29 9.67
C TYR A 49 1.20 -5.54 9.35
N SER A 50 0.30 -5.26 10.31
CA SER A 50 -1.15 -5.25 10.04
C SER A 50 -1.56 -3.93 9.40
N ALA A 51 -2.25 -4.02 8.26
CA ALA A 51 -2.86 -2.89 7.56
C ALA A 51 -4.33 -2.68 7.97
N VAL A 52 -4.80 -3.34 9.03
CA VAL A 52 -6.10 -3.10 9.66
C VAL A 52 -5.98 -1.96 10.67
N ALA A 53 -6.90 -0.99 10.65
CA ALA A 53 -6.81 0.19 11.53
C ALA A 53 -6.84 -0.16 13.02
N ALA A 54 -7.70 -1.12 13.40
CA ALA A 54 -7.86 -1.56 14.79
C ALA A 54 -6.64 -2.31 15.35
N ASP A 55 -5.74 -2.81 14.49
CA ASP A 55 -4.51 -3.48 14.89
C ASP A 55 -3.31 -2.52 14.97
N SER A 56 -3.52 -1.25 14.61
CA SER A 56 -2.47 -0.23 14.66
C SER A 56 -2.35 0.33 16.07
N LEU A 57 -1.16 0.84 16.42
CA LEU A 57 -1.01 1.63 17.63
C LEU A 57 -1.80 2.94 17.51
N ILE A 58 -1.73 3.57 16.34
CA ILE A 58 -2.50 4.76 15.97
C ILE A 58 -2.87 4.65 14.49
N PHE A 59 -4.09 5.02 14.14
CA PHE A 59 -4.55 5.21 12.77
C PHE A 59 -5.44 6.45 12.71
N THR A 60 -5.21 7.33 11.74
CA THR A 60 -6.08 8.47 11.46
C THR A 60 -6.09 8.81 9.97
N ASN A 61 -7.14 9.52 9.55
CA ASN A 61 -7.39 9.97 8.19
C ASN A 61 -8.15 11.30 8.23
N ASP A 62 -8.70 11.70 7.10
CA ASP A 62 -9.40 12.96 6.85
C ASP A 62 -10.90 12.96 7.14
N GLY A 63 -11.46 11.80 7.47
CA GLY A 63 -12.89 11.60 7.66
C GLY A 63 -13.73 11.41 6.41
N GLU A 64 -13.13 11.34 5.22
CA GLU A 64 -13.83 10.91 4.00
C GLU A 64 -13.81 9.38 3.83
N SER A 65 -12.86 8.71 4.48
CA SER A 65 -12.79 7.24 4.52
C SER A 65 -13.81 6.61 5.50
N GLN A 66 -14.35 5.44 5.13
CA GLN A 66 -15.19 4.61 6.01
C GLN A 66 -14.40 4.03 7.20
N VAL A 67 -13.07 3.96 7.09
CA VAL A 67 -12.22 3.41 8.15
C VAL A 67 -12.14 4.41 9.30
N GLN A 68 -12.61 4.02 10.48
CA GLN A 68 -12.59 4.89 11.64
C GLN A 68 -11.18 5.04 12.23
N PRO A 69 -10.82 6.23 12.75
CA PRO A 69 -9.61 6.42 13.53
C PRO A 69 -9.49 5.42 14.69
N TYR A 70 -8.26 5.06 15.03
CA TYR A 70 -7.97 4.18 16.15
C TYR A 70 -6.77 4.70 16.94
N PRO A 71 -6.80 4.64 18.29
CA PRO A 71 -7.95 4.33 19.14
C PRO A 71 -9.10 5.36 19.01
N PRO A 72 -10.31 5.10 19.56
CA PRO A 72 -11.53 5.92 19.34
C PRO A 72 -11.48 7.41 19.77
N LYS A 73 -10.34 7.91 20.25
CA LYS A 73 -10.11 9.31 20.64
C LYS A 73 -9.11 10.03 19.74
N VAL A 74 -8.55 9.34 18.75
CA VAL A 74 -7.65 9.96 17.77
C VAL A 74 -8.50 10.82 16.84
N LEU A 75 -8.10 12.07 16.69
CA LEU A 75 -8.80 13.03 15.83
C LEU A 75 -8.41 12.84 14.37
N GLN A 76 -9.35 13.13 13.49
CA GLN A 76 -9.14 13.18 12.04
C GLN A 76 -8.36 14.43 11.64
N LEU A 77 -7.64 14.33 10.55
CA LEU A 77 -6.84 15.40 9.95
C LEU A 77 -7.74 16.26 9.07
N TRP A 78 -8.08 17.47 9.53
CA TRP A 78 -9.05 18.34 8.87
C TRP A 78 -8.42 19.59 8.25
N GLU A 79 -7.19 19.91 8.64
CA GLU A 79 -6.46 21.06 8.15
C GLU A 79 -6.10 20.90 6.66
N GLY A 80 -6.35 21.94 5.86
CA GLY A 80 -6.23 21.90 4.40
C GLY A 80 -4.96 21.21 3.86
N PRO A 81 -3.75 21.50 4.36
CA PRO A 81 -2.51 20.89 3.86
C PRO A 81 -2.37 19.39 4.10
N VAL A 82 -3.10 18.82 5.06
CA VAL A 82 -3.00 17.39 5.45
C VAL A 82 -4.33 16.65 5.25
N ARG A 83 -5.32 17.31 4.65
CA ARG A 83 -6.67 16.77 4.48
C ARG A 83 -6.74 15.59 3.51
N SER A 84 -5.74 15.32 2.69
CA SER A 84 -5.69 14.11 1.86
C SER A 84 -4.82 13.00 2.47
N THR A 85 -4.42 13.15 3.74
CA THR A 85 -3.43 12.28 4.38
C THR A 85 -4.06 11.24 5.29
N THR A 86 -3.56 10.02 5.22
CA THR A 86 -3.75 8.97 6.21
C THR A 86 -2.43 8.76 6.95
N THR A 87 -2.49 8.59 8.27
CA THR A 87 -1.32 8.29 9.11
C THR A 87 -1.56 7.02 9.91
N ARG A 88 -0.53 6.16 9.96
CA ARG A 88 -0.54 4.92 10.73
C ARG A 88 0.73 4.80 11.56
N VAL A 89 0.60 4.42 12.82
CA VAL A 89 1.68 3.94 13.67
C VAL A 89 1.41 2.47 13.96
N THR A 90 2.36 1.60 13.64
CA THR A 90 2.17 0.14 13.76
C THR A 90 3.44 -0.56 14.23
N VAL A 91 3.26 -1.73 14.84
CA VAL A 91 4.36 -2.62 15.18
C VAL A 91 4.81 -3.35 13.91
N LEU A 92 6.12 -3.43 13.72
CA LEU A 92 6.75 -4.16 12.65
C LEU A 92 7.32 -5.47 13.20
N SER A 93 7.05 -6.57 12.49
CA SER A 93 7.53 -7.90 12.85
C SER A 93 8.45 -8.49 11.79
N ASN A 94 9.41 -9.32 12.19
CA ASN A 94 10.28 -10.04 11.26
C ASN A 94 9.54 -11.20 10.54
N ALA A 95 10.26 -12.02 9.78
CA ALA A 95 9.71 -13.18 9.09
C ALA A 95 9.19 -14.28 10.04
N ALA A 96 9.69 -14.33 11.28
CA ALA A 96 9.23 -15.23 12.33
C ALA A 96 8.02 -14.67 13.12
N ASP A 97 7.46 -13.54 12.70
CA ASP A 97 6.35 -12.82 13.34
C ASP A 97 6.70 -12.21 14.72
N GLU A 98 8.00 -12.11 15.04
CA GLU A 98 8.47 -11.47 16.26
C GLU A 98 8.52 -9.95 16.07
N PRO A 99 8.05 -9.14 17.06
CA PRO A 99 8.09 -7.69 16.95
C PRO A 99 9.54 -7.19 17.02
N VAL A 100 9.94 -6.43 16.00
CA VAL A 100 11.31 -5.91 15.86
C VAL A 100 11.36 -4.39 15.77
N GLY A 101 10.24 -3.70 15.65
CA GLY A 101 10.27 -2.24 15.55
C GLY A 101 8.91 -1.58 15.49
N ILE A 102 8.93 -0.28 15.26
CA ILE A 102 7.74 0.56 15.05
C ILE A 102 7.90 1.29 13.73
N GLY A 103 6.83 1.31 12.94
CA GLY A 103 6.74 2.06 11.69
C GLY A 103 5.67 3.14 11.80
N VAL A 104 5.99 4.34 11.33
CA VAL A 104 5.03 5.41 11.08
C VAL A 104 4.91 5.59 9.58
N LYS A 105 3.72 5.35 9.01
CA LYS A 105 3.42 5.60 7.61
C LYS A 105 2.57 6.84 7.47
N PHE A 106 3.00 7.76 6.63
CA PHE A 106 2.17 8.83 6.08
C PHE A 106 1.86 8.49 4.63
N SER A 107 0.61 8.63 4.23
CA SER A 107 0.15 8.33 2.88
C SER A 107 -0.81 9.42 2.44
N SER A 108 -0.68 9.93 1.22
CA SER A 108 -1.63 10.87 0.61
C SER A 108 -1.98 10.43 -0.79
N GLU A 109 -3.19 10.76 -1.23
CA GLU A 109 -3.56 10.64 -2.64
C GLU A 109 -2.54 11.36 -3.52
N SER A 110 -2.17 10.72 -4.64
CA SER A 110 -1.20 11.27 -5.58
C SER A 110 -1.91 11.99 -6.73
N GLU A 111 -1.37 13.15 -7.13
CA GLU A 111 -1.79 13.88 -8.33
C GLU A 111 -1.56 13.09 -9.64
N THR A 112 -0.74 12.04 -9.57
CA THR A 112 -0.44 11.15 -10.70
C THR A 112 -1.48 10.04 -10.90
N THR A 113 -2.55 10.03 -10.10
CA THR A 113 -3.65 9.08 -10.23
C THR A 113 -4.32 9.17 -11.60
N ASP A 114 -4.39 8.05 -12.29
CA ASP A 114 -5.05 7.90 -13.59
C ASP A 114 -5.79 6.56 -13.66
N ILE A 115 -7.06 6.59 -13.25
CA ILE A 115 -7.91 5.40 -13.20
C ILE A 115 -8.14 4.77 -14.59
N LEU A 116 -8.11 5.57 -15.67
CA LEU A 116 -8.28 5.04 -17.03
C LEU A 116 -7.12 4.12 -17.41
N ASN A 117 -5.93 4.43 -16.88
CA ASN A 117 -4.71 3.65 -17.05
C ASN A 117 -4.46 2.67 -15.88
N GLY A 118 -5.44 2.46 -15.01
CA GLY A 118 -5.34 1.53 -13.88
C GLY A 118 -4.32 1.98 -12.83
N GLN A 119 -4.26 3.28 -12.58
CA GLN A 119 -3.38 3.90 -11.60
C GLN A 119 -4.23 4.58 -10.53
N ALA A 120 -4.35 3.94 -9.36
CA ALA A 120 -4.92 4.54 -8.17
C ALA A 120 -3.77 4.82 -7.21
N ASN A 121 -3.12 5.97 -7.40
CA ASN A 121 -1.80 6.22 -6.84
C ASN A 121 -1.88 6.92 -5.48
N VAL A 122 -1.03 6.47 -4.57
CA VAL A 122 -0.83 7.04 -3.24
C VAL A 122 0.66 7.28 -3.08
N ASP A 123 1.03 8.49 -2.70
CA ASP A 123 2.41 8.79 -2.31
C ASP A 123 2.54 8.59 -0.80
N SER A 124 3.58 7.86 -0.38
CA SER A 124 3.76 7.53 1.02
C SER A 124 5.21 7.58 1.47
N VAL A 125 5.37 7.82 2.77
CA VAL A 125 6.66 7.78 3.45
C VAL A 125 6.51 6.97 4.74
N TRP A 126 7.38 5.99 4.90
CA TRP A 126 7.62 5.33 6.16
C TRP A 126 8.76 6.00 6.91
N HIS A 127 8.60 6.13 8.22
CA HIS A 127 9.68 6.29 9.18
C HIS A 127 9.71 5.05 10.07
N ILE A 128 10.82 4.32 10.04
CA ILE A 128 10.98 3.04 10.70
C ILE A 128 12.06 3.16 11.77
N TYR A 129 11.72 2.70 12.98
CA TYR A 129 12.65 2.57 14.09
C TYR A 129 12.75 1.11 14.53
N VAL A 130 13.97 0.60 14.54
CA VAL A 130 14.32 -0.76 14.98
C VAL A 130 15.20 -0.61 16.21
N PRO A 131 14.72 -0.98 17.41
CA PRO A 131 15.49 -0.86 18.65
C PRO A 131 16.87 -1.49 18.51
N GLN A 132 17.88 -0.81 19.06
CA GLN A 132 19.31 -1.20 19.05
C GLN A 132 19.98 -1.23 17.67
N ARG A 133 19.22 -1.08 16.57
CA ARG A 133 19.75 -1.01 15.20
C ARG A 133 19.64 0.39 14.59
N GLY A 134 18.67 1.19 15.00
CA GLY A 134 18.53 2.59 14.58
C GLY A 134 17.27 2.84 13.76
N SER A 135 17.36 3.73 12.77
CA SER A 135 16.20 4.18 11.99
C SER A 135 16.51 4.44 10.53
N PHE A 136 15.48 4.34 9.70
CA PHE A 136 15.53 4.67 8.28
C PHE A 136 14.15 5.10 7.77
N PHE A 137 14.14 5.67 6.59
CA PHE A 137 12.95 6.14 5.89
C PHE A 137 12.75 5.38 4.59
N VAL A 138 11.49 5.19 4.19
CA VAL A 138 11.16 4.62 2.89
C VAL A 138 10.17 5.53 2.19
N ALA A 139 10.56 6.11 1.05
CA ALA A 139 9.70 6.95 0.22
C ALA A 139 9.17 6.15 -0.97
N GLN A 140 7.86 6.19 -1.17
CA GLN A 140 7.16 5.32 -2.12
C GLN A 140 6.09 6.09 -2.90
N SER A 141 5.88 5.68 -4.13
CA SER A 141 4.59 5.78 -4.81
C SER A 141 3.99 4.39 -4.87
N GLU A 142 2.69 4.29 -4.63
CA GLU A 142 1.97 3.04 -4.47
C GLU A 142 0.74 3.02 -5.39
N ASN A 143 0.55 1.96 -6.18
CA ASN A 143 -0.63 1.79 -7.00
C ASN A 143 -1.59 0.76 -6.40
N TYR A 144 -2.72 1.24 -5.88
CA TYR A 144 -3.75 0.43 -5.25
C TYR A 144 -4.80 -0.10 -6.23
N TRP A 145 -4.70 0.19 -7.54
CA TRP A 145 -5.74 -0.17 -8.50
C TRP A 145 -6.08 -1.66 -8.50
N ASN A 146 -5.06 -2.53 -8.47
CA ASN A 146 -5.29 -3.97 -8.45
C ASN A 146 -6.00 -4.42 -7.15
N TYR A 147 -5.66 -3.82 -6.01
CA TYR A 147 -6.35 -4.08 -4.76
C TYR A 147 -7.82 -3.63 -4.83
N ILE A 148 -8.06 -2.43 -5.37
CA ILE A 148 -9.41 -1.90 -5.54
C ILE A 148 -10.23 -2.79 -6.47
N ARG A 149 -9.68 -3.15 -7.64
CA ARG A 149 -10.35 -3.97 -8.64
C ARG A 149 -10.64 -5.39 -8.16
N ASP A 150 -9.70 -6.03 -7.48
CA ASP A 150 -9.77 -7.47 -7.18
C ASP A 150 -10.35 -7.76 -5.79
N VAL A 151 -10.39 -6.76 -4.89
CA VAL A 151 -10.86 -6.91 -3.50
C VAL A 151 -12.00 -5.95 -3.16
N VAL A 152 -11.82 -4.65 -3.39
CA VAL A 152 -12.79 -3.63 -2.93
C VAL A 152 -14.07 -3.65 -3.78
N LEU A 153 -13.96 -3.53 -5.10
CA LEU A 153 -15.13 -3.53 -6.00
C LEU A 153 -15.96 -4.82 -5.88
N PRO A 154 -15.36 -6.03 -5.83
CA PRO A 154 -16.11 -7.26 -5.62
C PRO A 154 -16.84 -7.30 -4.27
N ALA A 155 -16.35 -6.61 -3.23
CA ALA A 155 -17.06 -6.50 -1.96
C ALA A 155 -18.37 -5.71 -2.10
N TYR A 156 -18.36 -4.62 -2.88
CA TYR A 156 -19.56 -3.82 -3.17
C TYR A 156 -20.57 -4.52 -4.09
N TRP A 157 -20.13 -5.53 -4.86
CA TRP A 157 -21.00 -6.31 -5.73
C TRP A 157 -21.55 -7.57 -5.05
N SER A 158 -21.03 -7.92 -3.87
CA SER A 158 -21.51 -9.08 -3.13
C SER A 158 -22.76 -8.72 -2.32
N SER A 159 -23.69 -9.66 -2.19
CA SER A 159 -24.93 -9.45 -1.44
C SER A 159 -24.73 -9.23 0.07
N GLY A 160 -23.53 -9.49 0.58
CA GLY A 160 -23.19 -9.32 1.98
C GLY A 160 -22.28 -8.13 2.26
N ASP A 161 -22.04 -7.25 1.28
CA ASP A 161 -21.19 -6.06 1.40
C ASP A 161 -19.79 -6.39 1.96
N ASN A 162 -19.26 -7.54 1.52
CA ASN A 162 -17.97 -8.05 1.96
C ASN A 162 -17.27 -8.88 0.88
N TRP A 163 -15.97 -9.04 1.04
CA TRP A 163 -15.15 -9.94 0.25
C TRP A 163 -14.34 -10.85 1.17
N ARG A 164 -14.19 -12.11 0.76
CA ARG A 164 -13.30 -13.09 1.39
C ARG A 164 -12.59 -13.88 0.32
N GLY A 165 -11.29 -14.11 0.50
CA GLY A 165 -10.48 -14.82 -0.47
C GLY A 165 -9.01 -14.85 -0.06
N GLN A 166 -8.14 -15.07 -1.04
CA GLN A 166 -6.71 -14.81 -0.92
C GLN A 166 -6.32 -13.92 -2.08
N TRP A 167 -5.81 -12.73 -1.78
CA TRP A 167 -5.24 -11.82 -2.75
C TRP A 167 -3.86 -11.41 -2.26
N MET A 168 -2.89 -11.36 -3.16
CA MET A 168 -1.55 -10.87 -2.89
C MET A 168 -1.10 -10.02 -4.08
N GLY A 169 -0.56 -8.84 -3.81
CA GLY A 169 -0.10 -7.93 -4.85
C GLY A 169 0.96 -6.96 -4.34
N ARG A 170 1.93 -6.66 -5.19
CA ARG A 170 2.87 -5.56 -4.97
C ARG A 170 2.12 -4.25 -5.13
N VAL A 171 2.31 -3.32 -4.19
CA VAL A 171 1.73 -1.98 -4.28
C VAL A 171 2.75 -0.94 -4.69
N THR A 172 4.03 -1.11 -4.36
CA THR A 172 5.08 -0.16 -4.77
C THR A 172 5.21 -0.05 -6.29
N SER A 173 5.22 1.19 -6.78
CA SER A 173 5.37 1.56 -8.19
C SER A 173 6.50 2.56 -8.45
N GLY A 174 7.13 3.10 -7.40
CA GLY A 174 8.23 4.07 -7.52
C GLY A 174 8.62 4.67 -6.16
N PRO A 175 9.50 5.69 -6.12
CA PRO A 175 10.16 6.38 -7.23
C PRO A 175 11.57 5.83 -7.60
N GLY A 176 11.93 4.66 -7.07
CA GLY A 176 13.17 3.93 -7.37
C GLY A 176 13.16 3.24 -8.74
N ALA A 177 14.27 2.60 -9.09
CA ALA A 177 14.40 1.91 -10.37
C ALA A 177 13.44 0.72 -10.45
N LEU A 178 12.94 0.38 -11.64
CA LEU A 178 12.04 -0.77 -11.83
C LEU A 178 10.76 -0.76 -10.95
N GLY A 179 10.38 0.41 -10.45
CA GLY A 179 9.21 0.59 -9.58
C GLY A 179 9.44 0.13 -8.14
N THR A 180 10.67 0.22 -7.64
CA THR A 180 10.98 0.11 -6.21
C THR A 180 10.74 1.44 -5.49
N ALA A 181 10.72 1.38 -4.16
CA ALA A 181 10.78 2.53 -3.28
C ALA A 181 12.24 2.91 -3.01
N ARG A 182 12.46 4.13 -2.53
CA ARG A 182 13.78 4.59 -2.10
C ARG A 182 13.89 4.51 -0.59
N VAL A 183 15.03 4.02 -0.12
CA VAL A 183 15.36 3.88 1.30
C VAL A 183 16.47 4.87 1.62
N ALA A 184 16.29 5.64 2.70
CA ALA A 184 17.29 6.55 3.21
C ALA A 184 17.56 6.27 4.69
N GLY A 185 18.82 6.04 5.01
CA GLY A 185 19.33 5.78 6.33
C GLY A 185 19.21 6.96 7.28
N GLY A 186 18.78 6.72 8.50
CA GLY A 186 18.65 7.74 9.55
C GLY A 186 19.76 7.67 10.58
N SER A 187 19.90 6.51 11.25
CA SER A 187 20.83 6.35 12.37
C SER A 187 21.19 4.89 12.63
N GLY A 188 22.24 4.67 13.43
CA GLY A 188 22.66 3.34 13.88
C GLY A 188 23.26 2.51 12.75
N ASP A 189 22.91 1.24 12.70
CA ASP A 189 23.28 0.30 11.63
C ASP A 189 22.84 0.77 10.24
N PHE A 190 21.84 1.67 10.18
CA PHE A 190 21.30 2.19 8.93
C PHE A 190 21.85 3.58 8.58
N GLU A 191 22.78 4.15 9.34
CA GLU A 191 23.30 5.50 9.07
C GLU A 191 23.95 5.59 7.67
N GLY A 192 23.54 6.58 6.88
CA GLY A 192 24.06 6.78 5.53
C GLY A 192 23.62 5.74 4.49
N LEU A 193 22.73 4.82 4.85
CA LEU A 193 22.18 3.82 3.92
C LEU A 193 21.41 4.49 2.78
N GLU A 194 21.74 4.15 1.54
CA GLU A 194 20.90 4.43 0.37
C GLU A 194 20.59 3.11 -0.31
N SER A 195 19.30 2.76 -0.40
CA SER A 195 18.89 1.47 -0.96
C SER A 195 17.47 1.50 -1.51
N GLU A 196 16.95 0.32 -1.83
CA GLU A 196 15.62 0.14 -2.41
C GLU A 196 14.73 -0.75 -1.53
N ALA A 197 13.42 -0.57 -1.68
CA ALA A 197 12.43 -1.39 -0.98
C ALA A 197 11.23 -1.73 -1.87
N VAL A 198 10.52 -2.79 -1.50
CA VAL A 198 9.28 -3.19 -2.15
C VAL A 198 8.25 -3.55 -1.09
N GLU A 199 7.08 -2.94 -1.21
CA GLU A 199 5.92 -3.25 -0.38
C GLU A 199 4.92 -4.13 -1.13
N THR A 200 4.55 -5.23 -0.49
CA THR A 200 3.54 -6.19 -0.93
C THR A 200 2.42 -6.25 0.10
N MET A 201 1.18 -6.43 -0.36
CA MET A 201 0.01 -6.58 0.48
C MET A 201 -0.66 -7.91 0.24
N THR A 202 -1.17 -8.52 1.32
CA THR A 202 -1.97 -9.74 1.29
C THR A 202 -3.31 -9.48 1.96
N ALA A 203 -4.40 -9.64 1.21
CA ALA A 203 -5.76 -9.47 1.70
C ALA A 203 -6.47 -10.82 1.83
N ARG A 204 -7.18 -11.01 2.93
CA ARG A 204 -8.02 -12.19 3.18
C ARG A 204 -9.50 -11.87 3.37
N ALA A 205 -9.79 -10.66 3.85
CA ALA A 205 -11.14 -10.19 4.05
C ALA A 205 -11.24 -8.66 3.99
N TYR A 206 -12.34 -8.18 3.40
CA TYR A 206 -12.72 -6.77 3.33
C TYR A 206 -14.22 -6.64 3.62
N SER A 207 -14.62 -5.55 4.27
CA SER A 207 -16.01 -5.18 4.53
C SER A 207 -16.23 -3.77 4.02
N VAL A 208 -17.34 -3.54 3.32
CA VAL A 208 -17.68 -2.19 2.82
C VAL A 208 -17.79 -1.20 3.98
N ASP A 209 -18.47 -1.58 5.07
CA ASP A 209 -18.69 -0.71 6.23
C ASP A 209 -17.44 -0.44 7.07
N LYS A 210 -16.50 -1.39 7.11
CA LYS A 210 -15.34 -1.34 8.02
C LYS A 210 -14.00 -1.15 7.31
N GLY A 211 -13.99 -1.26 5.99
CA GLY A 211 -12.78 -1.37 5.20
C GLY A 211 -12.05 -2.71 5.40
N PRO A 212 -10.70 -2.72 5.39
CA PRO A 212 -9.91 -3.94 5.55
C PRO A 212 -10.16 -4.63 6.90
N VAL A 213 -10.55 -5.91 6.87
CA VAL A 213 -10.76 -6.73 8.07
C VAL A 213 -9.60 -7.70 8.29
N ALA A 214 -8.97 -8.17 7.21
CA ALA A 214 -7.76 -8.97 7.27
C ALA A 214 -6.85 -8.58 6.10
N LEU A 215 -5.87 -7.72 6.39
CA LEU A 215 -4.93 -7.16 5.43
C LEU A 215 -3.57 -7.04 6.10
N ARG A 216 -2.56 -7.69 5.50
CA ARG A 216 -1.17 -7.68 5.99
C ARG A 216 -0.30 -7.04 4.94
N GLY A 217 0.53 -6.09 5.36
CA GLY A 217 1.59 -5.54 4.54
C GLY A 217 2.92 -6.22 4.87
N GLN A 218 3.78 -6.30 3.86
CA GLN A 218 5.14 -6.76 3.97
C GLN A 218 6.03 -5.80 3.21
N LEU A 219 6.96 -5.18 3.93
CA LEU A 219 7.98 -4.31 3.38
C LEU A 219 9.30 -5.08 3.34
N ALA A 220 9.76 -5.38 2.14
CA ALA A 220 11.09 -5.94 1.89
C ALA A 220 12.05 -4.78 1.63
N VAL A 221 13.08 -4.66 2.46
CA VAL A 221 14.09 -3.59 2.40
C VAL A 221 15.42 -4.23 2.10
N GLU A 222 16.08 -3.74 1.05
CA GLU A 222 17.45 -4.13 0.77
C GLU A 222 18.39 -3.47 1.80
N ILE A 223 19.17 -4.30 2.49
CA ILE A 223 20.21 -3.87 3.40
C ILE A 223 21.52 -4.43 2.84
N PRO A 224 22.48 -3.58 2.46
CA PRO A 224 23.82 -4.03 2.13
C PRO A 224 24.35 -4.87 3.28
N GLY A 225 24.65 -6.15 3.01
CA GLY A 225 25.34 -6.98 3.99
C GLY A 225 26.63 -6.28 4.37
N ALA A 226 26.93 -6.20 5.67
CA ALA A 226 28.27 -5.80 6.09
C ALA A 226 29.25 -6.69 5.33
N GLU A 227 30.06 -6.08 4.46
CA GLU A 227 31.15 -6.78 3.80
C GLU A 227 31.92 -7.50 4.89
N VAL A 228 31.90 -8.84 4.87
CA VAL A 228 32.74 -9.65 5.75
C VAL A 228 34.14 -9.17 5.48
N ALA A 229 34.69 -8.38 6.40
CA ALA A 229 36.04 -7.86 6.32
C ALA A 229 36.92 -9.06 5.93
N ALA A 230 37.46 -9.00 4.71
CA ALA A 230 38.35 -10.04 4.22
C ALA A 230 39.42 -10.20 5.30
N THR A 231 39.42 -11.36 5.96
CA THR A 231 40.48 -11.75 6.87
C THR A 231 41.78 -11.54 6.10
N PRO A 232 42.71 -10.68 6.57
CA PRO A 232 44.00 -10.60 5.91
C PRO A 232 44.63 -11.99 6.01
N ASP A 233 44.93 -12.59 4.86
CA ASP A 233 45.62 -13.88 4.77
C ASP A 233 46.91 -13.84 5.61
N PRO A 234 47.27 -14.96 6.27
CA PRO A 234 48.39 -15.04 7.21
C PRO A 234 49.78 -14.82 6.61
#